data_AF-A0A8T4SJL9-F1
#
_entry.id   AF-A0A8T4SJL9-F1
#
_cell.length_a   1.000
_cell.length_b   1.000
_cell.length_c   1.000
_cell.angle_alpha   90.00
_cell.angle_beta   90.00
_cell.angle_gamma   90.00
#
_symmetry.space_group_name_H-M   'P 1'
#
loop_
_entity.id
_entity.type
_entity.pdbx_description
1 polymer ?
#
loop_
_entity_poly.entity_id
_entity_poly.type
_entity_poly.pdbx_seq_one_letter_code
_entity_poly.pdbx_strand_id
1 'polypeptide(L)'
;MAETYAISQLVISVRRFKPFEGQNKLRMQELLTGINPETGEQTDVPRELITPAQLFKQRLYGESGDKAYLRANYVDTRICIVPNPDADEIKFTHGHPVMDALNKKTELVKGAIPVSNEQYHAITDGLVLSASEVAAFRNNVCASPQRREEIWEFFAGGDTNLTQKYKTDVCNSLNLNFDSVMDIYVPPTKGMRLLCVGSVGGRSYANGYSSLDDGSGRRVGVAPVAPVLVSACEAPRENGALPDLEAVMSRLANTGLQGRMLELARSELQPLYQKQ
;
A
#
# COMPACT_ATOMS: atom_id res chain seq x y z
N MET A 1 -24.68 4.77 -30.06
CA MET A 1 -23.38 4.10 -30.34
C MET A 1 -22.16 4.90 -29.87
N ALA A 2 -22.15 6.25 -29.92
CA ALA A 2 -21.05 7.06 -29.39
C ALA A 2 -20.91 7.02 -27.85
N GLU A 3 -22.02 6.94 -27.12
CA GLU A 3 -22.00 6.91 -25.64
C GLU A 3 -21.50 5.57 -25.06
N THR A 4 -21.78 4.45 -25.71
CA THR A 4 -21.25 3.13 -25.32
C THR A 4 -19.72 3.06 -25.45
N TYR A 5 -19.15 3.87 -26.35
CA TYR A 5 -17.70 4.01 -26.55
C TYR A 5 -17.04 4.93 -25.50
N ALA A 6 -17.80 5.87 -24.92
CA ALA A 6 -17.34 6.71 -23.81
C ALA A 6 -17.35 5.94 -22.48
N ILE A 7 -18.34 5.06 -22.28
CA ILE A 7 -18.47 4.17 -21.10
C ILE A 7 -17.30 3.18 -21.02
N SER A 8 -16.89 2.60 -22.16
CA SER A 8 -15.70 1.76 -22.18
C SER A 8 -14.45 2.58 -21.86
N GLN A 9 -14.27 3.80 -22.37
CA GLN A 9 -13.07 4.59 -22.03
C GLN A 9 -12.99 5.07 -20.57
N LEU A 10 -14.11 5.41 -19.92
CA LEU A 10 -14.11 5.86 -18.52
C LEU A 10 -13.86 4.71 -17.51
N VAL A 11 -14.39 3.51 -17.80
CA VAL A 11 -14.21 2.31 -16.96
C VAL A 11 -12.88 1.60 -17.27
N ILE A 12 -12.37 1.69 -18.51
CA ILE A 12 -11.07 1.11 -18.94
C ILE A 12 -9.88 1.98 -18.46
N SER A 13 -10.06 3.25 -18.06
CA SER A 13 -8.92 4.10 -17.69
C SER A 13 -8.49 4.03 -16.23
N VAL A 14 -9.23 3.36 -15.34
CA VAL A 14 -8.84 3.26 -13.91
C VAL A 14 -7.78 2.17 -13.76
N ARG A 15 -6.51 2.57 -13.81
CA ARG A 15 -5.39 1.67 -13.51
C ARG A 15 -5.56 1.10 -12.10
N ARG A 16 -5.39 -0.22 -11.96
CA ARG A 16 -5.38 -0.90 -10.66
C ARG A 16 -4.35 -0.29 -9.72
N PHE A 17 -3.16 -0.01 -10.22
CA PHE A 17 -2.08 0.63 -9.47
C PHE A 17 -1.82 2.05 -10.00
N LYS A 18 -1.57 2.99 -9.10
CA LYS A 18 -1.12 4.33 -9.46
C LYS A 18 -0.05 4.82 -8.48
N PRO A 19 1.11 5.31 -8.97
CA PRO A 19 2.12 5.91 -8.12
C PRO A 19 1.72 7.33 -7.71
N PHE A 20 2.08 7.70 -6.49
CA PHE A 20 1.95 9.06 -5.94
C PHE A 20 3.30 9.46 -5.34
N GLU A 21 4.01 10.35 -6.02
CA GLU A 21 5.35 10.80 -5.62
C GLU A 21 5.30 12.11 -4.82
N GLY A 22 6.26 12.31 -3.91
CA GLY A 22 6.36 13.48 -3.05
C GLY A 22 6.23 13.17 -1.56
N GLN A 23 5.95 14.20 -0.75
CA GLN A 23 5.79 14.06 0.70
C GLN A 23 4.58 13.19 1.06
N ASN A 24 4.77 12.21 1.95
CA ASN A 24 3.68 11.37 2.46
C ASN A 24 2.58 12.24 3.06
N LYS A 25 2.96 13.29 3.81
CA LYS A 25 1.99 14.19 4.43
C LYS A 25 1.13 15.02 3.47
N LEU A 26 1.55 15.19 2.23
CA LEU A 26 0.80 15.95 1.24
C LEU A 26 -0.06 15.03 0.37
N ARG A 27 0.47 13.86 0.00
CA ARG A 27 -0.13 12.98 -1.01
C ARG A 27 -1.01 11.88 -0.44
N MET A 28 -0.95 11.59 0.85
CA MET A 28 -1.76 10.51 1.45
C MET A 28 -3.27 10.75 1.26
N GLN A 29 -3.76 11.96 1.54
CA GLN A 29 -5.18 12.27 1.34
C GLN A 29 -5.60 12.18 -0.13
N GLU A 30 -4.74 12.64 -1.05
CA GLU A 30 -4.99 12.51 -2.49
C GLU A 30 -5.13 11.06 -2.91
N LEU A 31 -4.26 10.17 -2.41
CA LEU A 31 -4.34 8.73 -2.67
C LEU A 31 -5.65 8.14 -2.11
N LEU A 32 -5.98 8.44 -0.86
CA LEU A 32 -7.12 7.82 -0.16
C LEU A 32 -8.48 8.32 -0.66
N THR A 33 -8.54 9.54 -1.17
CA THR A 33 -9.81 10.17 -1.57
C THR A 33 -9.95 10.34 -3.08
N GLY A 34 -8.84 10.30 -3.83
CA GLY A 34 -8.82 10.69 -5.23
C GLY A 34 -9.01 12.19 -5.47
N ILE A 35 -8.95 13.01 -4.41
CA ILE A 35 -9.18 14.47 -4.48
C ILE A 35 -7.86 15.20 -4.24
N ASN A 36 -7.56 16.17 -5.10
CA ASN A 36 -6.42 17.06 -4.90
C ASN A 36 -6.64 17.92 -3.64
N PRO A 37 -5.77 17.83 -2.62
CA PRO A 37 -5.97 18.53 -1.33
C PRO A 37 -5.75 20.04 -1.40
N GLU A 38 -5.28 20.57 -2.53
CA GLU A 38 -5.09 22.00 -2.77
C GLU A 38 -6.26 22.62 -3.53
N THR A 39 -6.74 21.96 -4.60
CA THR A 39 -7.82 22.48 -5.44
C THR A 39 -9.20 21.97 -5.05
N GLY A 40 -9.29 20.83 -4.36
CA GLY A 40 -10.55 20.14 -4.05
C GLY A 40 -11.15 19.38 -5.25
N GLU A 41 -10.45 19.32 -6.38
CA GLU A 41 -10.92 18.64 -7.58
C GLU A 41 -10.68 17.13 -7.52
N GLN A 42 -11.58 16.35 -8.11
CA GLN A 42 -11.41 14.91 -8.30
C GLN A 42 -10.32 14.67 -9.37
N THR A 43 -9.23 14.00 -9.00
CA THR A 43 -8.10 13.67 -9.89
C THR A 43 -7.91 12.17 -10.10
N ASP A 44 -8.60 11.33 -9.34
CA ASP A 44 -8.53 9.88 -9.38
C ASP A 44 -9.71 9.24 -8.65
N VAL A 45 -9.76 7.91 -8.56
CA VAL A 45 -10.62 7.21 -7.60
C VAL A 45 -9.93 7.09 -6.23
N PRO A 46 -10.68 6.92 -5.13
CA PRO A 46 -10.15 6.46 -3.85
C PRO A 46 -9.34 5.16 -3.98
N ARG A 47 -8.17 5.12 -3.34
CA ARG A 47 -7.28 3.97 -3.35
C ARG A 47 -6.85 3.62 -1.93
N GLU A 48 -6.37 2.40 -1.76
CA GLU A 48 -5.67 1.98 -0.55
C GLU A 48 -4.17 1.99 -0.79
N LEU A 49 -3.38 2.28 0.25
CA LEU A 49 -1.93 2.13 0.15
C LEU A 49 -1.56 0.66 -0.04
N ILE A 50 -0.66 0.38 -0.98
CA ILE A 50 -0.22 -0.99 -1.29
C ILE A 50 0.37 -1.70 -0.07
N THR A 51 0.00 -2.97 0.12
CA THR A 51 0.63 -3.84 1.13
C THR A 51 1.91 -4.47 0.57
N PRO A 52 2.88 -4.87 1.41
CA PRO A 52 4.06 -5.57 0.91
C PRO A 52 3.70 -6.88 0.18
N ALA A 53 2.69 -7.62 0.65
CA ALA A 53 2.20 -8.82 -0.06
C ALA A 53 1.73 -8.52 -1.50
N GLN A 54 0.97 -7.43 -1.69
CA GLN A 54 0.55 -6.99 -3.04
C GLN A 54 1.77 -6.55 -3.87
N LEU A 55 2.71 -5.83 -3.27
CA LEU A 55 3.94 -5.39 -3.93
C LEU A 55 4.79 -6.58 -4.38
N PHE A 56 4.96 -7.61 -3.55
CA PHE A 56 5.72 -8.82 -3.88
C PHE A 56 5.05 -9.56 -5.05
N LYS A 57 3.73 -9.75 -4.99
CA LYS A 57 2.96 -10.37 -6.07
C LYS A 57 3.13 -9.59 -7.38
N GLN A 58 3.05 -8.26 -7.35
CA GLN A 58 3.18 -7.44 -8.54
C GLN A 58 4.61 -7.45 -9.10
N ARG A 59 5.64 -7.46 -8.24
CA ARG A 59 7.04 -7.57 -8.67
C ARG A 59 7.39 -8.93 -9.26
N LEU A 60 6.72 -9.99 -8.82
CA LEU A 60 6.90 -11.36 -9.33
C LEU A 60 6.08 -11.61 -10.60
N TYR A 61 4.79 -11.27 -10.58
CA TYR A 61 3.80 -11.75 -11.55
C TYR A 61 3.01 -10.63 -12.25
N GLY A 62 3.26 -9.37 -11.90
CA GLY A 62 2.52 -8.25 -12.45
C GLY A 62 2.73 -8.03 -13.94
N GLU A 63 1.85 -7.22 -14.53
CA GLU A 63 1.96 -6.73 -15.90
C GLU A 63 3.30 -6.02 -16.12
N SER A 64 3.89 -6.17 -17.31
CA SER A 64 5.27 -5.78 -17.60
C SER A 64 5.60 -4.31 -17.25
N GLY A 65 4.68 -3.37 -17.51
CA GLY A 65 4.87 -1.95 -17.20
C GLY A 65 4.94 -1.66 -15.70
N ASP A 66 3.89 -2.01 -14.96
CA ASP A 66 3.83 -1.83 -13.51
C ASP A 66 4.91 -2.65 -12.79
N LYS A 67 5.15 -3.89 -13.24
CA LYS A 67 6.20 -4.76 -12.71
C LYS A 67 7.57 -4.12 -12.88
N ALA A 68 7.91 -3.60 -14.06
CA ALA A 68 9.20 -2.94 -14.29
C ALA A 68 9.38 -1.72 -13.39
N TYR A 69 8.36 -0.84 -13.31
CA TYR A 69 8.40 0.33 -12.43
C TYR A 69 8.62 -0.06 -10.96
N LEU A 70 7.82 -1.00 -10.45
CA LEU A 70 7.88 -1.39 -9.03
C LEU A 70 9.15 -2.17 -8.70
N ARG A 71 9.74 -2.90 -9.64
CA ARG A 71 11.05 -3.57 -9.44
C ARG A 71 12.20 -2.56 -9.41
N ALA A 72 12.11 -1.47 -10.18
CA ALA A 72 13.14 -0.44 -10.25
C ALA A 72 13.09 0.56 -9.08
N ASN A 73 11.92 0.72 -8.46
CA ASN A 73 11.71 1.73 -7.42
C ASN A 73 11.50 1.10 -6.05
N TYR A 74 11.90 1.83 -5.02
CA TYR A 74 11.40 1.59 -3.68
C TYR A 74 9.95 2.09 -3.57
N VAL A 75 9.19 1.54 -2.61
CA VAL A 75 7.79 1.88 -2.41
C VAL A 75 7.48 1.99 -0.91
N ASP A 76 6.90 3.11 -0.50
CA ASP A 76 6.28 3.27 0.82
C ASP A 76 5.01 2.40 0.87
N THR A 77 4.97 1.45 1.81
CA THR A 77 3.91 0.45 1.94
C THR A 77 3.01 0.75 3.13
N ARG A 78 1.88 0.03 3.22
CA ARG A 78 0.93 0.14 4.33
C ARG A 78 1.51 -0.25 5.71
N ILE A 79 2.65 -0.95 5.77
CA ILE A 79 3.25 -1.32 7.06
C ILE A 79 3.67 -0.05 7.80
N CYS A 80 3.23 0.08 9.05
CA CYS A 80 3.70 1.11 9.96
C CYS A 80 4.81 0.56 10.86
N ILE A 81 5.85 1.35 11.04
CA ILE A 81 6.93 1.09 11.99
C ILE A 81 6.73 2.02 13.17
N VAL A 82 6.62 1.45 14.36
CA VAL A 82 6.22 2.16 15.58
C VAL A 82 7.26 1.89 16.66
N PRO A 83 8.28 2.76 16.81
CA PRO A 83 9.18 2.70 17.94
C PRO A 83 8.44 2.99 19.24
N ASN A 84 8.73 2.21 20.29
CA ASN A 84 8.29 2.52 21.65
C ASN A 84 8.86 3.90 22.05
N PRO A 85 8.05 4.85 22.53
CA PRO A 85 8.54 6.17 22.93
C PRO A 85 9.55 6.11 24.09
N ASP A 86 9.39 5.15 25.00
CA ASP A 86 10.11 5.09 26.28
C ASP A 86 11.18 3.99 26.35
N ALA A 87 11.17 3.03 25.41
CA ALA A 87 12.12 1.91 25.36
C ALA A 87 12.68 1.69 23.95
N ASP A 88 13.75 0.91 23.80
CA ASP A 88 14.38 0.60 22.50
C ASP A 88 13.68 -0.52 21.69
N GLU A 89 12.40 -0.76 21.96
CA GLU A 89 11.57 -1.70 21.20
C GLU A 89 10.92 -1.05 19.99
N ILE A 90 10.59 -1.86 18.99
CA ILE A 90 9.91 -1.41 17.77
C ILE A 90 8.82 -2.42 17.41
N LYS A 91 7.64 -1.91 17.03
CA LYS A 91 6.55 -2.71 16.46
C LYS A 91 6.40 -2.46 14.96
N PHE A 92 6.15 -3.52 14.20
CA PHE A 92 5.61 -3.43 12.85
C PHE A 92 4.13 -3.82 12.86
N THR A 93 3.27 -3.08 12.15
CA THR A 93 1.84 -3.40 12.01
C THR A 93 1.36 -3.17 10.56
N HIS A 94 0.33 -3.90 10.12
CA HIS A 94 -0.24 -3.87 8.76
C HIS A 94 -1.04 -2.61 8.40
N GLY A 95 -1.00 -1.61 9.26
CA GLY A 95 -1.58 -0.29 9.04
C GLY A 95 -1.91 0.34 10.37
N HIS A 96 -2.19 1.65 10.36
CA HIS A 96 -2.68 2.34 11.54
C HIS A 96 -3.58 3.50 11.11
N PRO A 97 -4.76 3.71 11.72
CA PRO A 97 -5.68 4.78 11.30
C PRO A 97 -5.07 6.18 11.29
N VAL A 98 -4.10 6.44 12.19
CA VAL A 98 -3.38 7.72 12.23
C VAL A 98 -2.61 8.02 10.94
N MET A 99 -2.17 6.97 10.24
CA MET A 99 -1.43 7.10 9.00
C MET A 99 -2.37 7.38 7.82
N ASP A 100 -3.57 6.80 7.84
CA ASP A 100 -4.63 7.13 6.88
C ASP A 100 -5.15 8.58 7.08
N ALA A 101 -5.00 9.12 8.29
CA ALA A 101 -5.33 10.52 8.60
C ALA A 101 -4.22 11.54 8.27
N LEU A 102 -3.07 11.07 7.80
CA LEU A 102 -1.91 11.92 7.52
C LEU A 102 -2.25 12.99 6.47
N ASN A 103 -1.96 14.26 6.78
CA ASN A 103 -2.26 15.40 5.91
C ASN A 103 -1.27 16.56 6.13
N LYS A 104 -1.42 17.65 5.37
CA LYS A 104 -0.50 18.80 5.40
C LYS A 104 -0.38 19.46 6.78
N LYS A 105 -1.44 19.39 7.59
CA LYS A 105 -1.51 19.94 8.95
C LYS A 105 -0.98 18.98 10.02
N THR A 106 -0.67 17.72 9.68
CA THR A 106 -0.10 16.79 10.65
C THR A 106 1.25 17.29 11.14
N GLU A 107 1.35 17.43 12.46
CA GLU A 107 2.58 17.76 13.15
C GLU A 107 3.51 16.55 13.17
N LEU A 108 4.76 16.77 12.78
CA LEU A 108 5.79 15.76 12.72
C LEU A 108 6.97 16.17 13.59
N VAL A 109 7.54 15.21 14.30
CA VAL A 109 8.78 15.41 15.06
C VAL A 109 9.85 14.55 14.40
N LYS A 110 10.91 15.19 13.88
CA LYS A 110 11.98 14.50 13.12
C LYS A 110 11.41 13.60 12.01
N GLY A 111 10.40 14.11 11.30
CA GLY A 111 9.82 13.42 10.16
C GLY A 111 8.88 12.26 10.47
N ALA A 112 8.48 12.07 11.73
CA ALA A 112 7.59 11.00 12.15
C ALA A 112 6.40 11.53 12.95
N ILE A 113 5.30 10.78 12.97
CA ILE A 113 4.15 11.11 13.84
C ILE A 113 4.54 10.76 15.27
N PRO A 114 4.50 11.69 16.24
CA PRO A 114 4.71 11.37 17.65
C PRO A 114 3.71 10.30 18.12
N VAL A 115 4.19 9.34 18.90
CA VAL A 115 3.36 8.25 19.44
C VAL A 115 3.48 8.29 20.95
N SER A 116 2.35 8.36 21.65
CA SER A 116 2.32 8.23 23.11
C SER A 116 2.51 6.76 23.52
N ASN A 117 2.91 6.53 24.77
CA ASN A 117 3.08 5.17 25.27
C ASN A 117 1.75 4.38 25.22
N GLU A 118 0.63 5.04 25.52
CA GLU A 118 -0.72 4.46 25.39
C GLU A 118 -1.02 4.02 23.95
N GLN A 119 -0.74 4.87 22.95
CA GLN A 119 -0.93 4.55 21.54
C GLN A 119 -0.06 3.37 21.10
N TYR A 120 1.19 3.31 21.55
CA TYR A 120 2.08 2.18 21.26
C TYR A 120 1.55 0.87 21.84
N HIS A 121 1.05 0.89 23.08
CA HIS A 121 0.52 -0.30 23.74
C HIS A 121 -0.86 -0.74 23.23
N ALA A 122 -1.66 0.18 22.68
CA ALA A 122 -2.92 -0.14 22.03
C ALA A 122 -2.76 -1.00 20.75
N ILE A 123 -1.56 -1.03 20.15
CA ILE A 123 -1.25 -1.88 19.01
C ILE A 123 -0.96 -3.30 19.51
N THR A 124 -1.92 -4.21 19.31
CA THR A 124 -1.87 -5.61 19.76
C THR A 124 -1.54 -6.62 18.67
N ASP A 125 -1.68 -6.25 17.39
CA ASP A 125 -1.60 -7.15 16.22
C ASP A 125 -0.26 -7.05 15.45
N GLY A 126 0.79 -6.51 16.10
CA GLY A 126 2.08 -6.25 15.47
C GLY A 126 3.19 -7.25 15.80
N LEU A 127 4.19 -7.34 14.91
CA LEU A 127 5.46 -8.02 15.20
C LEU A 127 6.36 -7.09 16.01
N VAL A 128 6.81 -7.56 17.18
CA VAL A 128 7.68 -6.80 18.08
C VAL A 128 9.14 -7.20 17.90
N LEU A 129 10.01 -6.20 17.81
CA LEU A 129 11.46 -6.33 18.01
C LEU A 129 11.82 -5.86 19.41
N SER A 130 12.45 -6.74 20.18
CA SER A 130 13.06 -6.42 21.47
C SER A 130 14.24 -5.46 21.30
N ALA A 131 14.66 -4.82 22.40
CA ALA A 131 15.79 -3.88 22.37
C ALA A 131 17.10 -4.52 21.87
N SER A 132 17.35 -5.79 22.18
CA SER A 132 18.54 -6.50 21.70
C SER A 132 18.49 -6.77 20.19
N GLU A 133 17.32 -7.13 19.65
CA GLU A 133 17.12 -7.29 18.20
C GLU A 133 17.28 -5.95 17.48
N VAL A 134 16.70 -4.88 18.02
CA VAL A 134 16.86 -3.52 17.47
C VAL A 134 18.33 -3.12 17.46
N ALA A 135 19.07 -3.35 18.54
CA ALA A 135 20.51 -3.08 18.58
C ALA A 135 21.29 -3.92 17.56
N ALA A 136 20.93 -5.20 17.40
CA ALA A 136 21.55 -6.08 16.41
C ALA A 136 21.33 -5.56 14.98
N PHE A 137 20.11 -5.15 14.61
CA PHE A 137 19.80 -4.60 13.29
C PHE A 137 20.43 -3.23 13.03
N ARG A 138 20.58 -2.39 14.06
CA ARG A 138 21.32 -1.11 13.94
C ARG A 138 22.79 -1.33 13.61
N ASN A 139 23.40 -2.38 14.17
CA ASN A 139 24.81 -2.71 13.94
C ASN A 139 25.03 -3.47 12.63
N ASN A 140 24.14 -4.40 12.30
CA ASN A 140 24.18 -5.19 11.08
C ASN A 140 22.75 -5.41 10.57
N VAL A 141 22.42 -4.78 9.45
CA VAL A 141 21.08 -4.85 8.84
C VAL A 141 20.70 -6.25 8.32
N CYS A 142 21.67 -7.15 8.21
CA CYS A 142 21.48 -8.56 7.86
C CYS A 142 21.58 -9.50 9.08
N ALA A 143 21.63 -8.96 10.31
CA ALA A 143 21.68 -9.76 11.53
C ALA A 143 20.52 -10.77 11.60
N SER A 144 20.74 -11.89 12.29
CA SER A 144 19.73 -12.91 12.60
C SER A 144 18.89 -13.37 11.40
N PRO A 145 19.47 -14.13 10.44
CA PRO A 145 18.78 -14.54 9.21
C PRO A 145 17.39 -15.15 9.43
N GLN A 146 17.25 -16.08 10.38
CA GLN A 146 15.95 -16.69 10.70
C GLN A 146 14.91 -15.65 11.13
N ARG A 147 15.30 -14.71 12.00
CA ARG A 147 14.41 -13.63 12.43
C ARG A 147 14.07 -12.67 11.29
N ARG A 148 14.99 -12.41 10.36
CA ARG A 148 14.70 -11.64 9.15
C ARG A 148 13.68 -12.35 8.26
N GLU A 149 13.77 -13.66 8.10
CA GLU A 149 12.76 -14.42 7.35
C GLU A 149 11.36 -14.25 7.96
N GLU A 150 11.23 -14.37 9.29
CA GLU A 150 9.97 -14.14 10.00
C GLU A 150 9.43 -12.71 9.81
N ILE A 151 10.30 -11.71 9.81
CA ILE A 151 9.92 -10.31 9.56
C ILE A 151 9.40 -10.12 8.13
N TRP A 152 10.08 -10.67 7.14
CA TRP A 152 9.64 -10.58 5.73
C TRP A 152 8.36 -11.37 5.48
N GLU A 153 8.18 -12.49 6.16
CA GLU A 153 6.94 -13.27 6.15
C GLU A 153 5.79 -12.51 6.80
N PHE A 154 6.03 -11.85 7.94
CA PHE A 154 5.07 -10.93 8.53
C PHE A 154 4.67 -9.84 7.54
N PHE A 155 5.62 -9.19 6.84
CA PHE A 155 5.28 -8.19 5.82
C PHE A 155 4.43 -8.76 4.68
N ALA A 156 4.62 -10.02 4.32
CA ALA A 156 3.80 -10.74 3.35
C ALA A 156 2.42 -11.18 3.89
N GLY A 157 2.07 -10.82 5.13
CA GLY A 157 0.81 -11.21 5.78
C GLY A 157 0.80 -12.67 6.24
N GLY A 158 1.97 -13.26 6.53
CA GLY A 158 2.11 -14.67 6.90
C GLY A 158 2.15 -15.64 5.71
N ASP A 159 2.23 -15.15 4.46
CA ASP A 159 2.35 -16.00 3.28
C ASP A 159 3.80 -16.47 3.09
N THR A 160 4.13 -17.61 3.72
CA THR A 160 5.45 -18.23 3.62
C THR A 160 5.84 -18.51 2.17
N ASN A 161 4.91 -19.01 1.34
CA ASN A 161 5.18 -19.36 -0.05
C ASN A 161 5.52 -18.14 -0.90
N LEU A 162 4.77 -17.05 -0.75
CA LEU A 162 5.07 -15.78 -1.42
C LEU A 162 6.44 -15.25 -0.98
N THR A 163 6.72 -15.30 0.32
CA THR A 163 7.98 -14.83 0.90
C THR A 163 9.17 -15.60 0.33
N GLN A 164 9.10 -16.94 0.29
CA GLN A 164 10.17 -17.75 -0.27
C GLN A 164 10.38 -17.48 -1.77
N LYS A 165 9.31 -17.36 -2.56
CA LYS A 165 9.43 -17.03 -3.99
C LYS A 165 10.03 -15.65 -4.21
N TYR A 166 9.61 -14.66 -3.42
CA TYR A 166 10.14 -13.30 -3.49
C TYR A 166 11.62 -13.25 -3.08
N LYS A 167 12.00 -13.97 -2.01
CA LYS A 167 13.39 -14.13 -1.57
C LYS A 167 14.27 -14.71 -2.67
N THR A 168 13.84 -15.82 -3.28
CA THR A 168 14.57 -16.44 -4.40
C THR A 168 14.73 -15.48 -5.58
N ASP A 169 13.67 -14.76 -5.97
CA ASP A 169 13.73 -13.78 -7.06
C ASP A 169 14.72 -12.64 -6.78
N VAL A 170 14.74 -12.10 -5.55
CA VAL A 170 15.68 -11.05 -5.14
C VAL A 170 17.13 -11.57 -5.17
N CYS A 171 17.39 -12.73 -4.56
CA CYS A 171 18.72 -13.34 -4.55
C CYS A 171 19.24 -13.58 -5.97
N ASN A 172 18.40 -14.13 -6.86
CA ASN A 172 18.75 -14.37 -8.26
C ASN A 172 18.98 -13.05 -9.02
N SER A 173 18.13 -12.05 -8.80
CA SER A 173 18.22 -10.75 -9.49
C SER A 173 19.49 -9.99 -9.14
N LEU A 174 19.98 -10.14 -7.90
CA LEU A 174 21.19 -9.47 -7.41
C LEU A 174 22.44 -10.35 -7.50
N ASN A 175 22.30 -11.63 -7.87
CA ASN A 175 23.36 -12.63 -7.81
C ASN A 175 24.03 -12.71 -6.41
N LEU A 176 23.19 -12.71 -5.36
CA LEU A 176 23.61 -12.75 -3.96
C LEU A 176 22.80 -13.78 -3.17
N ASN A 177 23.29 -14.16 -2.00
CA ASN A 177 22.55 -15.01 -1.06
C ASN A 177 21.74 -14.16 -0.06
N PHE A 178 20.80 -14.80 0.63
CA PHE A 178 19.93 -14.15 1.61
C PHE A 178 20.69 -13.53 2.80
N ASP A 179 21.89 -14.02 3.11
CA ASP A 179 22.74 -13.46 4.16
C ASP A 179 23.22 -12.02 3.84
N SER A 180 23.15 -11.62 2.57
CA SER A 180 23.69 -10.33 2.07
C SER A 180 22.63 -9.41 1.45
N VAL A 181 21.35 -9.78 1.47
CA VAL A 181 20.25 -9.01 0.88
C VAL A 181 19.02 -9.02 1.79
N MET A 182 18.00 -8.25 1.42
CA MET A 182 16.74 -8.17 2.17
C MET A 182 16.98 -7.68 3.61
N ASP A 183 17.77 -6.61 3.67
CA ASP A 183 18.17 -5.89 4.87
C ASP A 183 16.96 -5.37 5.66
N ILE A 184 17.10 -5.28 6.99
CA ILE A 184 16.13 -4.64 7.87
C ILE A 184 16.76 -3.38 8.49
N TYR A 185 16.34 -2.20 8.05
CA TYR A 185 16.76 -0.91 8.61
C TYR A 185 15.72 -0.42 9.61
N VAL A 186 16.05 -0.52 10.90
CA VAL A 186 15.19 -0.05 12.00
C VAL A 186 15.41 1.44 12.31
N PRO A 187 14.35 2.25 12.47
CA PRO A 187 14.46 3.69 12.63
C PRO A 187 15.42 4.12 13.77
N PRO A 188 16.26 5.16 13.53
CA PRO A 188 17.17 5.70 14.56
C PRO A 188 16.46 6.66 15.53
N THR A 189 15.24 7.09 15.21
CA THR A 189 14.49 8.09 15.99
C THR A 189 13.06 7.62 16.23
N LYS A 190 12.46 8.11 17.32
CA LYS A 190 11.10 7.78 17.76
C LYS A 190 10.03 8.35 16.81
N GLY A 191 8.81 7.83 16.97
CA GLY A 191 7.63 8.22 16.20
C GLY A 191 7.31 7.23 15.07
N MET A 192 6.04 7.19 14.70
CA MET A 192 5.51 6.28 13.69
C MET A 192 5.87 6.76 12.27
N ARG A 193 6.25 5.80 11.42
CA ARG A 193 6.58 5.99 10.00
C ARG A 193 5.98 4.88 9.14
N LEU A 194 5.97 5.10 7.83
CA LEU A 194 5.72 4.04 6.85
C LEU A 194 6.99 3.25 6.59
N LEU A 195 6.85 1.94 6.40
CA LEU A 195 7.92 1.08 5.91
C LEU A 195 8.05 1.23 4.40
N CYS A 196 9.26 1.57 3.97
CA CYS A 196 9.65 1.54 2.58
C CYS A 196 10.26 0.18 2.23
N VAL A 197 9.80 -0.43 1.13
CA VAL A 197 10.43 -1.64 0.57
C VAL A 197 11.26 -1.26 -0.66
N GLY A 198 12.56 -1.52 -0.60
CA GLY A 198 13.54 -1.23 -1.65
C GLY A 198 13.26 -1.93 -2.98
N SER A 199 13.92 -1.44 -4.03
CA SER A 199 13.91 -2.04 -5.38
C SER A 199 14.46 -3.47 -5.38
N VAL A 200 14.12 -4.26 -6.39
CA VAL A 200 14.69 -5.62 -6.55
C VAL A 200 16.06 -5.59 -7.24
N GLY A 201 16.30 -4.64 -8.16
CA GLY A 201 17.50 -4.60 -9.00
C GLY A 201 18.70 -3.80 -8.48
N GLY A 202 18.55 -3.06 -7.37
CA GLY A 202 19.65 -2.32 -6.73
C GLY A 202 20.06 -2.95 -5.41
N ARG A 203 19.25 -2.71 -4.38
CA ARG A 203 19.35 -3.35 -3.06
C ARG A 203 17.94 -3.53 -2.51
N SER A 204 17.54 -4.77 -2.25
CA SER A 204 16.24 -5.07 -1.64
C SER A 204 16.37 -4.94 -0.13
N TYR A 205 15.48 -4.17 0.49
CA TYR A 205 15.51 -3.87 1.92
C TYR A 205 14.12 -3.49 2.42
N ALA A 206 13.93 -3.56 3.73
CA ALA A 206 12.81 -2.98 4.45
C ALA A 206 13.35 -1.82 5.30
N ASN A 207 12.90 -0.59 5.05
CA ASN A 207 13.53 0.62 5.58
C ASN A 207 12.55 1.52 6.33
N GLY A 208 12.90 1.82 7.59
CA GLY A 208 12.17 2.74 8.46
C GLY A 208 12.77 4.13 8.66
N TYR A 209 13.73 4.54 7.84
CA TYR A 209 14.44 5.81 7.98
C TYR A 209 13.71 6.93 7.23
N SER A 210 12.83 6.59 6.29
CA SER A 210 12.13 7.55 5.44
C SER A 210 11.26 8.50 6.26
N SER A 211 11.47 9.80 6.07
CA SER A 211 10.63 10.82 6.68
C SER A 211 9.27 10.92 5.97
N LEU A 212 8.22 11.22 6.72
CA LEU A 212 6.88 11.45 6.18
C LEU A 212 6.74 12.81 5.47
N ASP A 213 7.68 13.73 5.66
CA ASP A 213 7.76 15.01 4.97
C ASP A 213 8.89 15.10 3.93
N ASP A 214 9.60 14.01 3.67
CA ASP A 214 10.59 13.98 2.61
C ASP A 214 9.89 14.02 1.23
N GLY A 215 10.39 14.87 0.34
CA GLY A 215 9.90 14.99 -1.04
C GLY A 215 10.16 13.75 -1.89
N SER A 216 10.91 12.77 -1.40
CA SER A 216 11.22 11.55 -2.16
C SER A 216 10.16 10.45 -2.06
N GLY A 217 9.20 10.52 -1.12
CA GLY A 217 8.25 9.44 -0.84
C GLY A 217 7.50 8.90 -2.07
N ARG A 218 7.39 7.56 -2.16
CA ARG A 218 6.83 6.84 -3.31
C ARG A 218 5.73 5.89 -2.86
N ARG A 219 4.50 6.37 -2.83
CA ARG A 219 3.34 5.54 -2.50
C ARG A 219 2.78 4.93 -3.77
N VAL A 220 2.15 3.77 -3.64
CA VAL A 220 1.36 3.17 -4.71
C VAL A 220 -0.03 2.91 -4.18
N GLY A 221 -1.01 3.57 -4.79
CA GLY A 221 -2.42 3.36 -4.49
C GLY A 221 -2.98 2.19 -5.29
N VAL A 222 -3.70 1.30 -4.62
CA VAL A 222 -4.43 0.18 -5.20
C VAL A 222 -5.91 0.55 -5.24
N ALA A 223 -6.49 0.60 -6.43
CA ALA A 223 -7.92 0.82 -6.58
C ALA A 223 -8.68 -0.47 -6.21
N PRO A 224 -9.50 -0.47 -5.14
CA PRO A 224 -10.26 -1.65 -4.74
C PRO A 224 -11.36 -2.00 -5.75
N VAL A 225 -11.90 -0.99 -6.44
CA VAL A 225 -13.02 -1.09 -7.39
C VAL A 225 -12.62 -1.42 -8.83
N ALA A 226 -11.35 -1.31 -9.23
CA ALA A 226 -10.97 -1.48 -10.64
C ALA A 226 -11.26 -2.90 -11.21
N PRO A 227 -10.95 -4.01 -10.50
CA PRO A 227 -11.32 -5.34 -11.00
C PRO A 227 -12.82 -5.59 -11.02
N VAL A 228 -13.56 -4.96 -10.10
CA VAL A 228 -15.00 -5.22 -9.88
C VAL A 228 -15.88 -4.38 -10.80
N LEU A 229 -15.50 -3.12 -11.09
CA LEU A 229 -16.17 -2.27 -12.09
C LEU A 229 -15.99 -2.82 -13.51
N VAL A 230 -14.78 -3.32 -13.84
CA VAL A 230 -14.53 -4.01 -15.11
C VAL A 230 -15.40 -5.26 -15.22
N SER A 231 -15.41 -6.13 -14.20
CA SER A 231 -16.26 -7.33 -14.20
C SER A 231 -17.77 -7.03 -14.22
N ALA A 232 -18.21 -5.95 -13.58
CA ALA A 232 -19.61 -5.51 -13.60
C ALA A 232 -20.06 -4.94 -14.95
N CYS A 233 -19.17 -4.22 -15.65
CA CYS A 233 -19.42 -3.69 -16.99
C CYS A 233 -19.26 -4.76 -18.09
N GLU A 234 -18.52 -5.84 -17.83
CA GLU A 234 -18.31 -6.98 -18.72
C GLU A 234 -19.31 -8.13 -18.50
N ALA A 235 -20.18 -8.03 -17.48
CA ALA A 235 -21.21 -9.03 -17.25
C ALA A 235 -22.12 -9.18 -18.49
N PRO A 236 -22.53 -10.43 -18.84
CA PRO A 236 -23.31 -10.67 -20.05
C PRO A 236 -24.60 -9.84 -20.04
N ARG A 237 -24.81 -9.11 -21.14
CA ARG A 237 -26.02 -8.34 -21.38
C ARG A 237 -27.17 -9.32 -21.63
N GLU A 238 -28.14 -9.38 -20.72
CA GLU A 238 -29.41 -10.03 -21.03
C GLU A 238 -30.19 -9.14 -22.01
N ASN A 239 -30.52 -9.67 -23.18
CA ASN A 239 -31.29 -8.98 -24.22
C ASN A 239 -30.68 -7.65 -24.71
N GLY A 240 -29.35 -7.48 -24.59
CA GLY A 240 -28.65 -6.29 -25.06
C GLY A 240 -28.77 -5.05 -24.14
N ALA A 241 -29.48 -5.16 -23.02
CA ALA A 241 -29.58 -4.12 -22.00
C ALA A 241 -28.47 -4.26 -20.95
N LEU A 242 -28.04 -3.12 -20.39
CA LEU A 242 -27.20 -3.12 -19.19
C LEU A 242 -28.04 -3.66 -18.01
N PRO A 243 -27.46 -4.46 -17.09
CA PRO A 243 -28.13 -4.81 -15.84
C PRO A 243 -28.48 -3.54 -15.08
N ASP A 244 -29.64 -3.47 -14.40
CA ASP A 244 -30.03 -2.29 -13.63
C ASP A 244 -29.01 -1.97 -12.52
N LEU A 245 -29.00 -0.71 -12.07
CA LEU A 245 -28.05 -0.22 -11.07
C LEU A 245 -28.11 -1.05 -9.79
N GLU A 246 -29.29 -1.47 -9.34
CA GLU A 246 -29.42 -2.24 -8.10
C GLU A 246 -28.85 -3.66 -8.23
N ALA A 247 -28.95 -4.28 -9.41
CA ALA A 247 -28.33 -5.55 -9.72
C ALA A 247 -26.80 -5.43 -9.75
N VAL A 248 -26.26 -4.34 -10.30
CA VAL A 248 -24.82 -4.05 -10.25
C VAL A 248 -24.36 -3.80 -8.81
N MET A 249 -25.09 -2.96 -8.06
CA MET A 249 -24.74 -2.65 -6.67
C MET A 249 -24.85 -3.87 -5.75
N SER A 250 -25.82 -4.76 -5.98
CA SER A 250 -25.95 -6.02 -5.23
C SER A 250 -24.79 -6.98 -5.51
N ARG A 251 -24.33 -7.04 -6.77
CA ARG A 251 -23.13 -7.82 -7.12
C ARG A 251 -21.87 -7.24 -6.47
N LEU A 252 -21.73 -5.92 -6.45
CA LEU A 252 -20.62 -5.22 -5.77
C LEU A 252 -20.64 -5.49 -4.26
N ALA A 253 -21.80 -5.48 -3.61
CA ALA A 253 -21.91 -5.82 -2.19
C ALA A 253 -21.48 -7.28 -1.91
N ASN A 254 -21.81 -8.21 -2.82
CA ASN A 254 -21.46 -9.63 -2.72
C ASN A 254 -19.97 -9.92 -2.93
N THR A 255 -19.18 -8.97 -3.45
CA THR A 255 -17.71 -9.10 -3.51
C THR A 255 -17.01 -8.66 -2.22
N GLY A 256 -17.75 -8.38 -1.15
CA GLY A 256 -17.21 -7.89 0.13
C GLY A 256 -16.94 -6.38 0.16
N LEU A 257 -17.41 -5.64 -0.86
CA LEU A 257 -17.33 -4.18 -0.90
C LEU A 257 -18.39 -3.61 0.06
N GLN A 258 -17.99 -2.81 1.04
CA GLN A 258 -18.89 -2.31 2.11
C GLN A 258 -18.70 -0.82 2.40
N GLY A 259 -19.70 -0.23 3.06
CA GLY A 259 -19.67 1.15 3.55
C GLY A 259 -19.40 2.18 2.46
N ARG A 260 -18.49 3.13 2.75
CA ARG A 260 -18.18 4.28 1.89
C ARG A 260 -17.74 3.91 0.47
N MET A 261 -17.18 2.70 0.28
CA MET A 261 -16.77 2.23 -1.04
C MET A 261 -17.96 1.81 -1.91
N LEU A 262 -18.99 1.22 -1.29
CA LEU A 262 -20.22 0.86 -1.98
C LEU A 262 -21.04 2.12 -2.31
N GLU A 263 -21.03 3.11 -1.42
CA GLU A 263 -21.62 4.43 -1.67
C GLU A 263 -20.92 5.17 -2.81
N LEU A 264 -19.58 5.11 -2.86
CA LEU A 264 -18.81 5.71 -3.94
C LEU A 264 -19.09 5.02 -5.28
N ALA A 265 -19.06 3.69 -5.32
CA ALA A 265 -19.40 2.94 -6.53
C ALA A 265 -20.82 3.27 -7.01
N ARG A 266 -21.78 3.40 -6.09
CA ARG A 266 -23.13 3.87 -6.41
C ARG A 266 -23.13 5.28 -6.98
N SER A 267 -22.43 6.24 -6.35
CA SER A 267 -22.39 7.63 -6.80
C SER A 267 -21.76 7.80 -8.20
N GLU A 268 -20.79 6.97 -8.54
CA GLU A 268 -20.16 6.96 -9.87
C GLU A 268 -21.06 6.33 -10.94
N LEU A 269 -21.81 5.29 -10.55
CA LEU A 269 -22.72 4.58 -11.48
C LEU A 269 -24.07 5.29 -11.65
N GLN A 270 -24.60 5.95 -10.62
CA GLN A 270 -25.95 6.53 -10.61
C GLN A 270 -26.23 7.51 -11.76
N PRO A 271 -25.35 8.47 -12.11
CA PRO A 271 -25.57 9.38 -13.24
C PRO A 271 -25.64 8.68 -14.60
N LEU A 272 -25.07 7.47 -14.71
CA LEU A 272 -25.05 6.67 -15.94
C LEU A 272 -26.38 5.95 -16.18
N TYR A 273 -27.08 5.60 -15.09
CA TYR A 273 -28.38 4.94 -15.13
C TYR A 273 -29.56 5.90 -15.21
N GLN A 274 -29.35 7.19 -14.94
CA GLN A 274 -30.37 8.25 -15.09
C GLN A 274 -30.42 8.87 -16.50
N LYS A 275 -29.47 8.53 -17.37
CA LYS A 275 -29.38 9.03 -18.76
C LYS A 275 -29.90 8.03 -19.82
N GLN A 276 -30.50 6.91 -19.40
CA GLN A 276 -31.23 5.97 -20.26
C GLN A 276 -32.72 6.30 -20.24
#